data_AF-A0A842RRA2-F1
#
_entry.id   AF-A0A842RRA2-F1
#
_cell.length_a   1.000
_cell.length_b   1.000
_cell.length_c   1.000
_cell.angle_alpha   90.00
_cell.angle_beta   90.00
_cell.angle_gamma   90.00
#
_symmetry.space_group_name_H-M   'P 1'
#
loop_
_entity.id
_entity.type
_entity.pdbx_description
1 polymer ?
#
loop_
_entity_poly.entity_id
_entity_poly.type
_entity_poly.pdbx_seq_one_letter_code
_entity_poly.pdbx_strand_id
1 'polypeptide(L)'
;MTYYQVSTHMQSIVQLTVIGKVFNPNKGKLLSLNRDLHQYIECVRWYLSFKPTSKKKLHKDAYHKAKQRFELKIALLQSARDKAVEI
;
A
#
# COMPACT_ATOMS: atom_id res chain seq x y z
N MET A 1 19.90 33.12 19.96
CA MET A 1 18.44 33.26 19.81
C MET A 1 17.85 32.51 18.61
N THR A 2 18.63 32.14 17.60
CA THR A 2 18.15 31.50 16.35
C THR A 2 17.78 30.01 16.47
N TYR A 3 18.53 29.23 17.26
CA TYR A 3 18.27 27.78 17.41
C TYR A 3 16.91 27.42 18.03
N TYR A 4 16.47 28.18 19.04
CA TYR A 4 15.19 27.95 19.69
C TYR A 4 14.01 28.23 18.76
N GLN A 5 14.07 29.30 17.96
CA GLN A 5 13.02 29.60 16.97
C GLN A 5 12.91 28.52 15.89
N VAL A 6 14.04 28.00 15.40
CA VAL A 6 14.05 26.92 14.39
C VAL A 6 13.44 25.63 14.94
N SER A 7 13.75 25.27 16.19
CA SER A 7 13.19 24.08 16.84
C SER A 7 11.66 24.18 17.02
N THR A 8 11.14 25.32 17.48
CA THR A 8 9.69 25.55 17.62
C THR A 8 8.96 25.56 16.28
N HIS A 9 9.59 26.07 15.23
CA HIS A 9 9.02 26.09 13.88
C HIS A 9 8.93 24.67 13.28
N MET A 10 9.94 23.83 13.54
CA MET A 10 9.91 22.44 13.11
C MET A 10 8.81 21.63 13.81
N GLN A 11 8.62 21.84 15.11
CA GLN A 11 7.54 21.20 15.87
C GLN A 11 6.15 21.59 15.34
N SER A 12 5.92 22.85 15.01
CA SER A 12 4.63 23.31 14.48
C SER A 12 4.34 22.77 13.08
N ILE A 13 5.35 22.69 12.19
CA ILE A 13 5.20 22.07 10.86
C ILE A 13 4.86 20.59 10.99
N VAL A 14 5.54 19.86 11.89
CA VAL A 14 5.25 18.44 12.11
C VAL A 14 3.83 18.26 12.63
N GLN A 15 3.40 19.04 13.60
CA GLN A 15 2.04 18.98 14.13
C GLN A 15 0.99 19.27 13.05
N LEU A 16 1.16 20.34 12.26
CA LEU A 16 0.25 20.67 11.15
C LEU A 16 0.24 19.55 10.10
N THR A 17 1.38 18.93 9.83
CA THR A 17 1.49 17.80 8.90
C THR A 17 0.76 16.57 9.42
N VAL A 18 0.90 16.25 10.71
CA VAL A 18 0.18 15.14 11.35
C VAL A 18 -1.32 15.41 11.34
N ILE A 19 -1.76 16.61 11.70
CA ILE A 19 -3.18 16.99 11.63
C ILE A 19 -3.72 16.86 10.20
N GLY A 20 -3.05 17.44 9.22
CA GLY A 20 -3.52 17.43 7.83
C GLY A 20 -3.44 16.05 7.13
N LYS A 21 -2.59 15.13 7.61
CA LYS A 21 -2.42 13.79 6.98
C LYS A 21 -3.08 12.66 7.74
N VAL A 22 -3.16 12.75 9.07
CA VAL A 22 -3.61 11.66 9.95
C VAL A 22 -5.00 11.94 10.51
N PHE A 23 -5.22 13.13 11.08
CA PHE A 23 -6.48 13.45 11.76
C PHE A 23 -7.56 14.03 10.81
N ASN A 24 -7.16 14.84 9.84
CA ASN A 24 -8.05 15.41 8.83
C ASN A 24 -7.52 15.13 7.40
N PRO A 25 -7.40 13.86 7.01
CA PRO A 25 -6.87 13.49 5.71
C PRO A 25 -7.80 13.97 4.59
N ASN A 26 -7.20 14.29 3.44
CA ASN A 26 -7.97 14.56 2.23
C ASN A 26 -8.86 13.35 1.88
N LYS A 27 -10.17 13.55 1.88
CA LYS A 27 -11.18 12.49 1.65
C LYS A 27 -10.96 11.72 0.34
N GLY A 28 -10.53 12.41 -0.72
CA GLY A 28 -10.23 11.77 -2.01
C GLY A 28 -9.03 10.83 -1.93
N LYS A 29 -7.97 11.24 -1.23
CA LYS A 29 -6.80 10.38 -0.97
C LYS A 29 -7.14 9.19 -0.09
N LEU A 30 -7.98 9.38 0.92
CA LEU A 30 -8.46 8.30 1.79
C LEU A 30 -9.28 7.29 0.98
N LEU A 31 -10.19 7.77 0.13
CA LEU A 31 -11.00 6.92 -0.74
C LEU A 31 -10.13 6.11 -1.71
N SER A 32 -9.16 6.75 -2.37
CA SER A 32 -8.23 6.02 -3.26
C SER A 32 -7.41 4.98 -2.51
N LEU A 33 -6.93 5.31 -1.31
CA LEU A 33 -6.15 4.38 -0.49
C LEU A 33 -7.01 3.17 -0.06
N ASN A 34 -8.26 3.41 0.35
CA ASN A 34 -9.18 2.34 0.72
C ASN A 34 -9.52 1.45 -0.48
N ARG A 35 -9.70 2.03 -1.67
CA ARG A 35 -9.89 1.28 -2.92
C ARG A 35 -8.68 0.41 -3.25
N ASP A 36 -7.47 0.96 -3.14
CA ASP A 36 -6.22 0.23 -3.37
C ASP A 36 -6.05 -0.90 -2.34
N LEU A 37 -6.36 -0.64 -1.06
CA LEU A 37 -6.30 -1.65 0.00
C LEU A 37 -7.29 -2.79 -0.24
N HIS A 38 -8.53 -2.48 -0.63
CA HIS A 38 -9.53 -3.49 -0.96
C HIS A 38 -9.08 -4.35 -2.15
N GLN A 39 -8.59 -3.71 -3.23
CA GLN A 39 -8.05 -4.44 -4.38
C GLN A 39 -6.83 -5.30 -3.99
N TYR A 40 -5.96 -4.82 -3.11
CA TYR A 40 -4.82 -5.57 -2.60
C TYR A 40 -5.25 -6.83 -1.86
N ILE A 41 -6.23 -6.74 -0.96
CA ILE A 41 -6.76 -7.88 -0.21
C ILE A 41 -7.36 -8.92 -1.16
N GLU A 42 -8.15 -8.47 -2.15
CA GLU A 42 -8.72 -9.35 -3.17
C GLU A 42 -7.64 -9.99 -4.05
N CYS A 43 -6.55 -9.27 -4.34
CA CYS A 43 -5.40 -9.81 -5.06
C CYS A 43 -4.70 -10.91 -4.25
N VAL A 44 -4.49 -10.71 -2.95
CA VAL A 44 -3.92 -11.74 -2.06
C VAL A 44 -4.83 -12.99 -2.04
N ARG A 45 -6.14 -12.82 -1.83
CA ARG A 45 -7.11 -13.94 -1.84
C ARG A 45 -7.11 -14.68 -3.16
N TRP A 46 -7.04 -13.95 -4.27
CA TRP A 46 -6.96 -14.53 -5.59
C TRP A 46 -5.68 -15.34 -5.77
N TYR A 47 -4.52 -14.84 -5.34
CA TYR A 47 -3.28 -15.62 -5.34
C TYR A 47 -3.37 -16.87 -4.46
N LEU A 48 -3.99 -16.79 -3.28
CA LEU A 48 -4.21 -17.95 -2.39
C LEU A 48 -5.05 -19.05 -3.04
N SER A 49 -5.99 -18.70 -3.93
CA SER A 49 -6.80 -19.70 -4.66
C SER A 49 -5.97 -20.64 -5.54
N PHE A 50 -4.74 -20.26 -5.91
CA PHE A 50 -3.80 -21.10 -6.65
C PHE A 50 -2.98 -22.06 -5.77
N LYS A 51 -3.18 -22.04 -4.45
CA LYS A 51 -2.40 -22.81 -3.45
C LYS A 51 -0.89 -22.63 -3.67
N PRO A 52 -0.38 -21.39 -3.53
CA PRO A 52 0.96 -21.04 -3.98
C PRO A 52 2.02 -21.70 -3.10
N THR A 53 2.78 -22.65 -3.67
CA THR A 53 3.89 -23.33 -2.97
C THR A 53 5.25 -22.66 -3.19
N SER A 54 5.39 -21.80 -4.20
CA SER A 54 6.64 -21.13 -4.52
C SER A 54 6.41 -19.80 -5.25
N LYS A 55 7.16 -18.77 -4.84
CA LYS A 55 7.13 -17.42 -5.43
C LYS A 55 7.39 -17.45 -6.95
N LYS A 56 8.36 -18.25 -7.40
CA LYS A 56 8.76 -18.33 -8.82
C LYS A 56 7.64 -18.90 -9.70
N LYS A 57 7.00 -19.98 -9.22
CA LYS A 57 5.90 -20.64 -9.93
C LYS A 57 4.70 -19.70 -10.05
N LEU A 58 4.29 -19.09 -8.92
CA LEU A 58 3.16 -18.17 -8.90
C LEU A 58 3.41 -16.94 -9.78
N HIS A 59 4.64 -16.43 -9.83
CA HIS A 59 4.99 -15.33 -10.71
C HIS A 59 4.84 -15.70 -12.19
N LYS A 60 5.36 -16.86 -12.62
CA LYS A 60 5.27 -17.30 -14.01
C LYS A 60 3.81 -17.52 -14.45
N ASP A 61 2.99 -18.12 -13.58
CA ASP A 61 1.66 -18.62 -13.95
C ASP A 61 0.55 -17.57 -13.79
N ALA A 62 0.71 -16.64 -12.83
CA ALA A 62 -0.36 -15.76 -12.38
C ALA A 62 -0.03 -14.25 -12.42
N TYR A 63 1.23 -13.83 -12.53
CA TYR A 63 1.58 -12.39 -12.48
C TYR A 63 0.98 -11.59 -13.64
N HIS A 64 1.08 -12.08 -14.87
CA HIS A 64 0.51 -11.40 -16.03
C HIS A 64 -1.02 -11.32 -15.95
N LYS A 65 -1.66 -12.38 -15.44
CA LYS A 65 -3.10 -12.42 -15.17
C LYS A 65 -3.50 -11.43 -14.08
N ALA A 66 -2.70 -11.30 -13.02
CA ALA A 66 -2.92 -10.33 -11.96
C ALA A 66 -2.82 -8.89 -12.49
N LYS A 67 -1.85 -8.60 -13.37
CA LYS A 67 -1.68 -7.27 -13.99
C LYS A 67 -2.86 -6.88 -14.88
N GLN A 68 -3.53 -7.85 -15.52
CA GLN A 68 -4.73 -7.61 -16.33
C GLN A 68 -6.00 -7.51 -15.48
N ARG A 69 -6.06 -8.25 -14.36
CA ARG A 69 -7.25 -8.35 -13.51
C ARG A 69 -7.37 -7.23 -12.48
N PHE A 70 -6.26 -6.75 -11.94
CA PHE A 70 -6.24 -5.79 -10.85
C PHE A 70 -5.60 -4.48 -11.31
N GLU A 71 -6.24 -3.35 -11.03
CA GLU A 71 -5.72 -2.01 -11.31
C GLU A 71 -4.74 -1.55 -10.21
N LEU A 72 -3.82 -2.44 -9.80
CA LEU A 72 -2.85 -2.17 -8.75
C LEU A 72 -1.49 -1.79 -9.32
N LYS A 73 -0.76 -0.95 -8.60
CA LYS A 73 0.65 -0.67 -8.89
C LYS A 73 1.45 -1.97 -8.84
N ILE A 74 2.47 -2.09 -9.69
CA ILE A 74 3.32 -3.29 -9.81
C ILE A 74 3.89 -3.74 -8.45
N ALA A 75 4.33 -2.79 -7.63
CA ALA A 75 4.85 -3.07 -6.29
C ALA A 75 3.81 -3.75 -5.38
N LEU A 76 2.54 -3.34 -5.45
CA LEU A 76 1.45 -3.95 -4.67
C LEU A 76 1.11 -5.35 -5.17
N LEU A 77 1.14 -5.58 -6.49
CA LEU A 77 0.94 -6.91 -7.06
C LEU A 77 2.02 -7.90 -6.63
N GLN A 78 3.28 -7.44 -6.60
CA GLN A 78 4.42 -8.25 -6.15
C GLN A 78 4.34 -8.52 -4.64
N SER A 79 4.01 -7.51 -3.85
CA SER A 79 3.80 -7.65 -2.40
C SER A 79 2.65 -8.62 -2.09
N ALA A 80 1.53 -8.53 -2.82
CA ALA A 80 0.39 -9.43 -2.64
C ALA A 80 0.76 -10.89 -2.95
N ARG A 81 1.53 -11.11 -4.02
CA ARG A 81 2.07 -12.45 -4.37
C ARG A 81 2.95 -12.98 -3.25
N ASP A 82 3.88 -12.16 -2.77
CA ASP A 82 4.83 -12.58 -1.73
C ASP A 82 4.10 -12.88 -0.43
N LYS A 83 3.10 -12.07 -0.07
CA LYS A 83 2.25 -12.30 1.09
C LYS A 83 1.44 -13.59 0.98
N ALA A 84 0.89 -13.88 -0.20
CA ALA A 84 0.14 -15.10 -0.43
C ALA A 84 0.98 -16.38 -0.32
N VAL A 85 2.31 -16.29 -0.51
CA VAL A 85 3.23 -17.44 -0.30
C VAL A 85 3.64 -17.60 1.16
N GLU A 86 3.55 -16.53 1.97
CA GLU A 86 3.83 -16.58 3.41
C GLU A 86 2.68 -17.13 4.25
N ILE A 87 1.45 -17.06 3.74
CA ILE A 87 0.22 -17.59 4.37
C ILE A 87 0.11 -19.08 4.06
#